data_AF-A0A2T4CS08-F1
#
_entry.id   AF-A0A2T4CS08-F1
#
_cell.length_a   1.000
_cell.length_b   1.000
_cell.length_c   1.000
_cell.angle_alpha   90.00
_cell.angle_beta   90.00
_cell.angle_gamma   90.00
#
_symmetry.space_group_name_H-M   'P 1'
#
loop_
_entity.id
_entity.type
_entity.pdbx_description
1 polymer ?
#
loop_
_entity_poly.entity_id
_entity_poly.type
_entity_poly.pdbx_seq_one_letter_code
_entity_poly.pdbx_strand_id
1 'polypeptide(L)' 'AERYEHFSYRPVVENVNGEWKGAVGLVHHAVLAEQSDLSEADVYVAGRFEMVRVIRDDFHANGLPLNQLYGDALAFI' A
#
# COMPACT_ATOMS: atom_id res chain seq x y z
N ALA A 1 12.20 -9.32 11.47
CA ALA A 1 11.06 -8.86 12.29
C ALA A 1 11.33 -9.01 13.79
N GLU A 2 12.22 -9.90 14.24
CA GLU A 2 12.43 -10.22 15.67
C GLU A 2 12.97 -9.08 16.57
N ARG A 3 13.32 -7.91 16.02
CA ARG A 3 13.84 -6.77 16.79
C ARG A 3 12.79 -5.69 17.10
N TYR A 4 11.69 -5.62 16.35
CA TYR A 4 10.70 -4.55 16.47
C TYR A 4 9.28 -5.12 16.34
N GLU A 5 8.59 -5.24 17.47
CA GLU A 5 7.29 -5.89 17.59
C GLU A 5 6.20 -5.23 16.73
N HIS A 6 6.27 -3.91 16.56
CA HIS A 6 5.29 -3.14 15.79
C HIS A 6 5.67 -2.96 14.32
N PHE A 7 6.77 -3.59 13.85
CA PHE A 7 7.19 -3.51 12.46
C PHE A 7 6.96 -4.82 11.72
N SER A 8 6.15 -4.75 10.67
CA SER A 8 5.90 -5.87 9.75
C SER A 8 6.32 -5.49 8.34
N TYR A 9 6.95 -6.43 7.63
CA TYR A 9 7.30 -6.28 6.23
C TYR A 9 6.56 -7.31 5.38
N ARG A 10 5.85 -6.85 4.35
CA ARG A 10 5.06 -7.66 3.43
C ARG A 10 5.55 -7.45 2.00
N PRO A 11 6.45 -8.32 1.49
CA PRO A 11 6.86 -8.23 0.10
C PRO A 11 5.72 -8.72 -0.80
N VAL A 12 5.48 -8.01 -1.90
CA VAL A 12 4.45 -8.32 -2.89
C VAL A 12 5.11 -8.42 -4.26
N VAL A 13 4.82 -9.50 -4.99
CA VAL A 13 5.30 -9.72 -6.36
C VAL A 13 4.11 -9.82 -7.30
N GLU A 14 4.05 -8.98 -8.32
CA GLU A 14 2.89 -8.94 -9.23
C GLU A 14 2.74 -10.24 -10.03
N ASN A 15 3.83 -10.70 -10.64
CA ASN A 15 3.86 -11.91 -11.46
C ASN A 15 4.95 -12.85 -10.94
N VAL A 16 4.55 -14.05 -10.51
CA VAL A 16 5.47 -15.04 -9.93
C VAL A 16 5.87 -16.06 -11.00
N ASN A 17 7.19 -16.23 -11.18
CA ASN A 17 7.77 -17.30 -11.98
C ASN A 17 8.59 -18.22 -11.05
N GLY A 18 7.93 -19.24 -10.48
CA GLY A 18 8.57 -20.22 -9.59
C GLY A 18 8.00 -20.17 -8.17
N GLU A 19 8.82 -20.53 -7.18
CA GLU A 19 8.38 -20.59 -5.78
C GLU A 19 8.39 -19.20 -5.13
N TRP A 20 7.21 -18.73 -4.72
CA TRP A 20 7.03 -17.52 -3.93
C TRP A 20 6.10 -17.81 -2.76
N LYS A 21 6.46 -17.29 -1.58
CA LYS A 21 5.72 -17.52 -0.32
C LYS A 21 5.07 -16.25 0.24
N GLY A 22 5.29 -15.09 -0.41
CA GLY A 22 4.69 -13.82 -0.02
C GLY A 22 3.37 -13.53 -0.76
N ALA A 23 2.89 -12.30 -0.65
CA ALA A 23 1.69 -11.87 -1.36
C ALA A 23 1.97 -11.74 -2.87
N VAL A 24 0.94 -12.03 -3.69
CA VAL A 24 1.00 -11.95 -5.15
C VAL A 24 -0.01 -10.93 -5.66
N GLY A 25 0.39 -10.10 -6.62
CA GLY A 25 -0.45 -9.07 -7.22
C GLY A 25 0.03 -7.65 -6.94
N LEU A 26 -0.90 -6.70 -6.89
CA LEU A 26 -0.61 -5.29 -6.66
C LEU A 26 -0.53 -4.96 -5.17
N VAL A 27 0.39 -4.09 -4.78
CA VAL A 27 0.67 -3.78 -3.37
C VAL A 27 -0.53 -3.22 -2.61
N HIS A 28 -1.34 -2.35 -3.23
CA HIS A 28 -2.52 -1.78 -2.58
C HIS A 28 -3.62 -2.82 -2.32
N HIS A 29 -3.76 -3.82 -3.20
CA HIS A 29 -4.67 -4.94 -2.95
C HIS A 29 -4.19 -5.79 -1.76
N ALA A 30 -2.87 -6.00 -1.61
CA ALA A 30 -2.33 -6.72 -0.46
C ALA A 30 -2.61 -5.97 0.86
N VAL A 31 -2.49 -4.63 0.85
CA VAL A 31 -2.85 -3.80 2.02
C VAL A 31 -4.34 -3.94 2.35
N LEU A 32 -5.23 -3.79 1.37
CA LEU A 32 -6.68 -3.89 1.58
C LEU A 32 -7.15 -5.28 2.01
N ALA A 33 -6.40 -6.33 1.66
CA ALA A 33 -6.68 -7.68 2.12
C ALA A 33 -6.29 -7.91 3.60
N GLU A 34 -5.27 -7.20 4.10
CA GLU A 34 -4.77 -7.33 5.47
C GLU A 34 -5.33 -6.26 6.43
N GLN A 35 -5.78 -5.12 5.91
CA GLN A 35 -6.28 -3.99 6.68
C GLN A 35 -7.66 -3.58 6.19
N SER A 36 -8.69 -3.86 7.00
CA SER A 36 -10.09 -3.57 6.66
C SER A 36 -10.53 -2.14 6.98
N ASP A 37 -9.72 -1.39 7.74
CA ASP A 37 -9.99 -0.02 8.12
C ASP A 37 -8.72 0.82 7.99
N LEU A 38 -8.77 1.83 7.11
CA LEU A 38 -7.69 2.78 6.87
C LEU A 38 -7.98 4.16 7.46
N SER A 39 -9.11 4.34 8.16
CA SER A 39 -9.54 5.65 8.65
C SER A 39 -8.61 6.29 9.69
N GLU A 40 -7.81 5.46 10.37
CA GLU A 40 -6.85 5.87 11.40
C GLU A 40 -5.39 5.68 10.95
N ALA A 41 -5.16 5.36 9.66
CA ALA A 41 -3.83 5.09 9.13
C ALA A 41 -3.22 6.33 8.48
N ASP A 42 -1.93 6.58 8.74
CA ASP A 42 -1.12 7.46 7.92
C ASP A 42 -0.40 6.63 6.86
N VAL A 43 -0.62 6.97 5.58
CA VAL A 43 -0.06 6.22 4.44
C VAL A 43 0.99 7.05 3.73
N TYR A 44 2.19 6.48 3.60
CA TYR A 44 3.31 7.06 2.87
C TYR A 44 3.56 6.23 1.61
N VAL A 45 3.46 6.84 0.43
CA VAL A 45 3.56 6.14 -0.85
C VAL A 45 4.59 6.80 -1.77
N ALA A 46 5.42 5.96 -2.41
CA ALA A 46 6.41 6.39 -3.39
C ALA A 46 6.49 5.38 -4.54
N GLY A 47 6.64 5.88 -5.76
CA GLY A 47 6.80 5.08 -6.97
C GLY A 47 6.31 5.80 -8.22
N ARG A 48 5.96 5.05 -9.26
CA ARG A 48 5.47 5.63 -10.51
C ARG A 48 4.16 6.38 -10.29
N PHE A 49 3.98 7.51 -10.98
CA PHE A 49 2.87 8.43 -10.71
C PHE A 49 1.50 7.79 -10.99
N GLU A 50 1.41 6.98 -12.04
CA GLU A 50 0.21 6.21 -12.36
C GLU A 50 -0.15 5.20 -11.27
N MET A 51 0.86 4.62 -10.62
CA MET A 51 0.64 3.71 -9.50
C MET A 51 0.16 4.48 -8.27
N VAL A 52 0.81 5.59 -7.92
CA VAL A 52 0.40 6.44 -6.78
C VAL A 52 -1.04 6.92 -6.94
N ARG A 53 -1.44 7.31 -8.15
CA ARG A 53 -2.81 7.72 -8.46
C ARG A 53 -3.82 6.61 -8.15
N VAL A 54 -3.56 5.38 -8.61
CA VAL A 54 -4.44 4.24 -8.35
C VAL A 54 -4.53 3.93 -6.85
N ILE A 55 -3.39 3.96 -6.14
CA ILE A 55 -3.37 3.75 -4.68
C ILE A 55 -4.19 4.79 -3.94
N ARG A 56 -4.05 6.09 -4.30
CA ARG A 56 -4.84 7.18 -3.70
C ARG A 56 -6.33 6.89 -3.84
N ASP A 57 -6.76 6.60 -5.07
CA ASP A 57 -8.18 6.43 -5.38
C ASP A 57 -8.75 5.20 -4.66
N ASP A 58 -8.04 4.06 -4.66
CA ASP A 58 -8.47 2.82 -4.01
C ASP A 58 -8.50 2.93 -2.48
N PHE A 59 -7.47 3.52 -1.86
CA PHE A 59 -7.43 3.66 -0.41
C PHE A 59 -8.47 4.67 0.08
N HIS A 60 -8.68 5.76 -0.65
CA HIS A 60 -9.72 6.73 -0.32
C HIS A 60 -11.12 6.11 -0.41
N ALA A 61 -11.37 5.29 -1.44
CA ALA A 61 -12.61 4.52 -1.56
C ALA A 61 -12.83 3.52 -0.40
N ASN A 62 -11.76 3.11 0.28
CA ASN A 62 -11.78 2.23 1.45
C ASN A 62 -11.59 2.98 2.78
N GLY A 63 -11.89 4.29 2.81
CA GLY A 63 -12.01 5.05 4.06
C GLY A 63 -10.76 5.80 4.51
N LEU A 64 -9.65 5.76 3.75
CA LEU A 64 -8.48 6.59 4.05
C LEU A 64 -8.78 8.08 3.81
N PRO A 65 -8.65 8.96 4.81
CA PRO A 65 -8.75 10.40 4.61
C PRO A 65 -7.59 10.92 3.75
N LEU A 66 -7.87 11.75 2.75
CA LEU A 66 -6.83 12.24 1.84
C LEU A 66 -5.75 13.09 2.53
N ASN A 67 -6.08 13.71 3.67
CA ASN A 67 -5.11 14.44 4.49
C ASN A 67 -4.15 13.52 5.27
N GLN A 68 -4.35 12.20 5.23
CA GLN A 68 -3.46 11.18 5.80
C GLN A 68 -2.69 10.39 4.73
N LEU A 69 -2.80 10.80 3.46
CA LEU A 69 -2.04 10.22 2.36
C LEU A 69 -0.91 11.16 1.93
N TYR A 70 0.31 10.67 2.01
CA TYR A 70 1.53 11.43 1.74
C TYR A 70 2.37 10.76 0.64
N GLY A 71 2.92 11.55 -0.27
CA GLY A 71 3.78 11.05 -1.34
C GLY A 71 4.15 12.12 -2.35
N ASP A 72 5.37 12.08 -2.86
CA ASP A 72 5.91 13.13 -3.73
C ASP A 72 5.09 13.30 -5.02
N ALA A 73 4.53 12.21 -5.56
CA ALA A 73 3.73 12.25 -6.77
C ALA A 73 2.40 13.00 -6.58
N LEU A 74 1.85 13.05 -5.36
CA LEU A 74 0.54 13.69 -5.06
C LEU A 74 0.57 15.20 -5.32
N ALA A 75 1.74 15.83 -5.28
CA ALA A 75 1.89 17.25 -5.60
C ALA A 75 1.68 17.56 -7.10
N PHE A 76 1.61 16.54 -7.96
CA PHE A 76 1.57 16.66 -9.41
C PHE A 76 0.37 15.97 -10.07
N ILE A 77 -0.53 15.32 -9.31
CA ILE A 77 -1.67 14.51 -9.80
C ILE A 77 -3.01 14.83 -9.13
#